data_AF-A0A8W8IXD0-F1
#
_entry.id   AF-A0A8W8IXD0-F1
#
_cell.length_a   1.000
_cell.length_b   1.000
_cell.length_c   1.000
_cell.angle_alpha   90.00
_cell.angle_beta   90.00
_cell.angle_gamma   90.00
#
_symmetry.space_group_name_H-M   'P 1'
#
loop_
_entity.id
_entity.type
_entity.pdbx_description
1 polymer ?
#
loop_
_entity_poly.entity_id
_entity_poly.type
_entity_poly.pdbx_seq_one_letter_code
_entity_poly.pdbx_strand_id
1 'polypeptide(L)'
;MSEQLKYIIQELAKEPFSKTYNLISFDSLEPLQLLQVLTDVMSVIDPKQKVDIREEAPDQTAVRMFNTLRILKYKPPTEQIFRSGLVQGDKLVIYPILEWLLKRIPDLQKRAHLARFLVKVDVPPEIMAEDPIPDLYAQYEESMDQFKDLHKEAEGLKNAGYNTGEIKKDISNMEDEKEQLIKRVERLKRKVESHPNSTTMMNVARNLRLERDREKKLAEQRQEQSTLIQHEDQRIRRLQSQLNDTRQAAVGANPEGEFLSYRQSNILIEFNDSFRSTFSHNL
;
A
#
# COMPACT_ATOMS: atom_id res chain seq x y z
N MET A 1 -6.04 6.15 30.33
CA MET A 1 -5.23 7.35 30.57
C MET A 1 -3.73 7.10 30.40
N SER A 2 -3.09 6.12 31.07
CA SER A 2 -1.62 5.96 30.93
C SER A 2 -1.18 5.53 29.52
N GLU A 3 -1.91 4.63 28.84
CA GLU A 3 -1.57 4.21 27.46
C GLU A 3 -1.71 5.33 26.43
N GLN A 4 -2.75 6.15 26.55
CA GLN A 4 -2.96 7.34 25.72
C GLN A 4 -1.81 8.34 25.90
N LEU A 5 -1.40 8.59 27.14
CA LEU A 5 -0.31 9.49 27.47
C LEU A 5 1.03 8.97 26.92
N LYS A 6 1.31 7.67 27.08
CA LYS A 6 2.49 7.01 26.50
C LYS A 6 2.52 7.18 24.98
N TYR A 7 1.39 6.95 24.31
CA TYR A 7 1.30 7.12 22.86
C TYR A 7 1.60 8.55 22.42
N ILE A 8 0.99 9.56 23.07
CA ILE A 8 1.23 10.97 22.76
C ILE A 8 2.72 11.30 22.90
N ILE A 9 3.36 10.90 24.00
CA ILE A 9 4.78 11.15 24.26
C ILE A 9 5.67 10.49 23.19
N GLN A 10 5.38 9.25 22.82
CA GLN A 10 6.12 8.54 21.79
C GLN A 10 6.03 9.22 20.42
N GLU A 11 4.85 9.69 20.03
CA GLU A 11 4.68 10.41 18.75
C GLU A 11 5.31 11.81 18.79
N LEU A 12 5.24 12.53 19.92
CA LEU A 12 5.89 13.83 20.09
C LEU A 12 7.43 13.75 20.09
N ALA A 13 8.00 12.60 20.44
CA ALA A 13 9.44 12.38 20.38
C ALA A 13 9.95 12.18 18.94
N LYS A 14 9.08 11.79 18.00
CA LYS A 14 9.43 11.59 16.58
C LYS A 14 9.53 12.91 15.85
N GLU A 15 10.18 12.89 14.69
CA GLU A 15 10.07 13.97 13.72
C GLU A 15 8.61 14.11 13.24
N PRO A 16 8.11 15.35 13.02
CA PRO A 16 8.82 16.63 13.00
C PRO A 16 8.87 17.38 14.36
N PHE A 17 8.33 16.80 15.44
CA PHE A 17 8.21 17.48 16.72
C PHE A 17 9.50 17.48 17.54
N SER A 18 10.20 16.33 17.57
CA SER A 18 11.47 16.13 18.30
C SER A 18 11.43 16.60 19.76
N LYS A 19 10.28 16.46 20.43
CA LYS A 19 10.09 16.87 21.83
C LYS A 19 10.19 15.68 22.76
N THR A 20 11.23 15.65 23.59
CA THR A 20 11.44 14.58 24.57
C THR A 20 10.74 14.92 25.89
N TYR A 21 9.65 14.23 26.18
CA TYR A 21 8.97 14.28 27.47
C TYR A 21 8.99 12.91 28.16
N ASN A 22 8.99 12.90 29.49
CA ASN A 22 8.66 11.74 30.31
C ASN A 22 7.20 11.83 30.77
N LEU A 23 6.61 10.70 31.22
CA LEU A 23 5.21 10.65 31.68
C LEU A 23 4.91 11.70 32.76
N ILE A 24 5.81 11.86 33.73
CA ILE A 24 5.66 12.81 34.84
C ILE A 24 5.81 14.25 34.35
N SER A 25 6.79 14.53 33.50
CA SER A 25 7.03 15.90 33.00
C SER A 25 5.92 16.35 32.05
N PHE A 26 5.34 15.44 31.27
CA PHE A 26 4.23 15.75 30.39
C PHE A 26 2.93 15.94 31.19
N ASP A 27 2.67 15.08 32.17
CA ASP A 27 1.47 15.20 32.99
C ASP A 27 1.53 16.37 33.98
N SER A 28 2.71 16.91 34.28
CA SER A 28 2.86 18.11 35.10
C SER A 28 2.84 19.42 34.29
N LEU A 29 2.66 19.37 32.96
CA LEU A 29 2.57 20.57 32.14
C LEU A 29 1.43 21.48 32.61
N GLU A 30 1.73 22.77 32.70
CA GLU A 30 0.72 23.79 32.98
C GLU A 30 -0.26 23.93 31.80
N PRO A 31 -1.50 24.37 32.03
CA PRO A 31 -2.52 24.46 30.99
C PRO A 31 -2.07 25.26 29.76
N LEU A 32 -1.36 26.36 29.97
CA LEU A 32 -0.79 27.17 28.90
C LEU A 32 0.24 26.36 28.09
N GLN A 33 1.20 25.70 28.76
CA GLN A 33 2.21 24.89 28.07
C GLN A 33 1.57 23.75 27.26
N LEU A 34 0.51 23.13 27.79
CA LEU A 34 -0.22 22.07 27.11
C LEU A 34 -0.97 22.59 25.86
N LEU A 35 -1.54 23.79 25.92
CA LEU A 35 -2.11 24.48 24.76
C LEU A 35 -1.05 24.84 23.71
N GLN A 36 0.17 25.17 24.13
CA GLN A 36 1.26 25.42 23.17
C GLN A 36 1.64 24.12 22.46
N VAL A 37 1.74 23.01 23.19
CA VAL A 37 1.99 21.69 22.60
C VAL A 37 0.90 21.35 21.57
N LEU A 38 -0.37 21.60 21.88
CA LEU A 38 -1.46 21.41 20.93
C LEU A 38 -1.33 22.32 19.70
N THR A 39 -0.96 23.59 19.88
CA THR A 39 -0.72 24.54 18.79
C THR A 39 0.42 24.07 17.89
N ASP A 40 1.51 23.58 18.49
CA ASP A 40 2.65 23.07 17.73
C ASP A 40 2.27 21.83 16.92
N VAL A 41 1.45 20.93 17.47
CA VAL A 41 0.87 19.80 16.72
C VAL A 41 -0.01 20.27 15.57
N MET A 42 -0.88 21.25 15.81
CA MET A 42 -1.69 21.84 14.74
C MET A 42 -0.83 22.54 13.68
N SER A 43 0.29 23.15 14.05
CA SER A 43 1.19 23.85 13.12
C SER A 43 1.87 22.93 12.12
N VAL A 44 2.10 21.67 12.50
CA VAL A 44 2.62 20.62 11.61
C VAL A 44 1.56 20.16 10.61
N ILE A 45 0.27 20.24 10.99
CA ILE A 45 -0.85 19.89 10.13
C ILE A 45 -1.19 21.05 9.17
N ASP A 46 -1.23 22.27 9.70
CA ASP A 46 -1.47 23.51 8.96
C ASP A 46 -0.45 24.58 9.41
N PRO A 47 0.53 24.94 8.57
CA PRO A 47 1.55 25.93 8.92
C PRO A 47 1.00 27.30 9.33
N LYS A 48 -0.23 27.66 8.93
CA LYS A 48 -0.88 28.90 9.37
C LYS A 48 -1.18 28.94 10.86
N GLN A 49 -1.22 27.79 11.53
CA GLN A 49 -1.49 27.69 12.96
C GLN A 49 -0.26 27.89 13.83
N LYS A 50 0.92 28.17 13.23
CA LYS A 50 2.15 28.45 13.96
C LYS A 50 2.06 29.81 14.67
N VAL A 51 1.64 29.79 15.93
CA VAL A 51 1.51 30.97 16.78
C VAL A 51 2.01 30.63 18.18
N ASP A 52 2.67 31.58 18.84
CA ASP A 52 2.92 31.50 20.28
C ASP A 52 1.66 31.97 21.01
N ILE A 53 1.04 31.10 21.79
CA ILE A 53 -0.20 31.41 22.53
C ILE A 53 -0.02 32.52 23.56
N ARG A 54 1.23 32.88 23.93
CA ARG A 54 1.52 34.00 24.83
C ARG A 54 1.29 35.35 24.15
N GLU A 55 1.30 35.38 22.83
CA GLU A 55 1.07 36.57 22.02
C GLU A 55 -0.41 36.75 21.63
N GLU A 56 -1.27 35.76 21.91
CA GLU A 56 -2.71 35.77 21.63
C GLU A 56 -3.55 35.87 22.91
N ALA A 57 -4.70 36.55 22.82
CA ALA A 57 -5.69 36.49 23.90
C ALA A 57 -6.25 35.04 24.03
N PRO A 58 -6.57 34.55 25.25
CA PRO A 58 -7.09 33.19 25.44
C PRO A 58 -8.33 32.88 24.61
N ASP A 59 -9.26 33.84 24.50
CA ASP A 59 -10.48 33.69 23.70
C ASP A 59 -10.19 33.57 22.20
N GLN A 60 -9.22 34.34 21.69
CA GLN A 60 -8.80 34.29 20.29
C GLN A 60 -8.12 32.95 19.97
N THR A 61 -7.24 32.49 20.86
CA THR A 61 -6.59 31.17 20.76
C THR A 61 -7.63 30.06 20.68
N ALA A 62 -8.63 30.10 21.57
CA ALA A 62 -9.69 29.10 21.61
C ALA A 62 -10.52 29.09 20.32
N VAL A 63 -10.97 30.26 19.83
CA VAL A 63 -11.71 30.38 18.56
C VAL A 63 -10.88 29.82 17.39
N ARG A 64 -9.59 30.16 17.32
CA ARG A 64 -8.68 29.65 16.29
C ARG A 64 -8.55 28.13 16.34
N MET A 65 -8.34 27.55 17.52
CA MET A 65 -8.27 26.10 17.70
C MET A 65 -9.61 25.42 17.36
N PHE A 66 -10.75 25.98 17.74
CA PHE A 66 -12.07 25.45 17.38
C PHE A 66 -12.28 25.42 15.87
N ASN A 67 -11.97 26.52 15.19
CA ASN A 67 -12.10 26.61 13.74
C ASN A 67 -11.20 25.58 13.04
N THR A 68 -9.97 25.43 13.51
CA THR A 68 -9.02 24.43 12.99
C THR A 68 -9.56 23.01 13.19
N LEU A 69 -9.98 22.66 14.40
CA LEU A 69 -10.55 21.33 14.70
C LEU A 69 -11.84 21.06 13.90
N ARG A 70 -12.65 22.09 13.65
CA ARG A 70 -13.85 21.99 12.80
C ARG A 70 -13.51 21.71 11.34
N ILE A 71 -12.49 22.37 10.79
CA ILE A 71 -11.98 22.12 9.43
C ILE A 71 -11.46 20.68 9.32
N LEU A 72 -10.73 20.23 10.34
CA LEU A 72 -10.21 18.87 10.44
C LEU A 72 -11.32 17.82 10.67
N LYS A 73 -12.56 18.26 10.97
CA LYS A 73 -13.73 17.43 11.32
C LYS A 73 -13.53 16.59 12.59
N TYR A 74 -12.81 17.13 13.57
CA TYR A 74 -12.81 16.54 14.90
C TYR A 74 -14.22 16.63 15.51
N LYS A 75 -14.69 15.53 16.12
CA LYS A 75 -16.00 15.46 16.78
C LYS A 75 -15.79 15.30 18.29
N PRO A 76 -16.05 16.33 19.10
CA PRO A 76 -15.89 16.23 20.54
C PRO A 76 -17.01 15.38 21.16
N PRO A 77 -16.77 14.71 22.30
CA PRO A 77 -17.78 13.90 23.00
C PRO A 77 -18.96 14.72 23.55
N THR A 78 -18.72 15.97 23.96
CA THR A 78 -19.75 16.87 24.51
C THR A 78 -19.36 18.32 24.23
N GLU A 79 -20.21 19.09 23.54
CA GLU A 79 -19.83 20.43 23.04
C GLU A 79 -19.58 21.46 24.14
N GLN A 80 -20.38 21.50 25.21
CA GLN A 80 -20.25 22.51 26.26
C GLN A 80 -18.97 22.32 27.09
N ILE A 81 -18.71 21.09 27.54
CA ILE A 81 -17.51 20.73 28.32
C ILE A 81 -16.25 20.87 27.45
N PHE A 82 -16.35 20.53 26.17
CA PHE A 82 -15.26 20.72 25.22
C PHE A 82 -14.88 22.18 25.06
N ARG A 83 -15.86 23.09 25.01
CA ARG A 83 -15.60 24.52 24.87
C ARG A 83 -14.86 25.10 26.07
N SER A 84 -15.38 24.88 27.28
CA SER A 84 -14.74 25.37 28.50
C SER A 84 -13.39 24.70 28.75
N GLY A 85 -13.28 23.39 28.51
CA GLY A 85 -12.05 22.64 28.72
C GLY A 85 -10.92 23.05 27.77
N LEU A 86 -11.23 23.40 26.51
CA LEU A 86 -10.19 23.90 25.59
C LEU A 86 -9.67 25.29 26.01
N VAL A 87 -10.55 26.19 26.46
CA VAL A 87 -10.14 27.52 26.96
C VAL A 87 -9.27 27.40 28.21
N GLN A 88 -9.64 26.50 29.12
CA GLN A 88 -8.94 26.31 30.39
C GLN A 88 -7.67 25.45 30.28
N GLY A 89 -7.42 24.83 29.14
CA GLY A 89 -6.31 23.90 28.96
C GLY A 89 -6.47 22.58 29.74
N ASP A 90 -7.71 22.09 29.85
CA ASP A 90 -8.03 20.86 30.59
C ASP A 90 -7.42 19.62 29.90
N LYS A 91 -6.65 18.85 30.66
CA LYS A 91 -6.01 17.61 30.24
C LYS A 91 -7.02 16.58 29.74
N LEU A 92 -8.20 16.52 30.35
CA LEU A 92 -9.27 15.59 29.94
C LEU A 92 -9.81 15.89 28.54
N VAL A 93 -9.67 17.14 28.08
CA VAL A 93 -10.06 17.56 26.75
C VAL A 93 -8.89 17.54 25.77
N ILE A 94 -7.70 18.00 26.18
CA ILE A 94 -6.56 18.13 25.26
C ILE A 94 -5.94 16.77 24.91
N TYR A 95 -5.81 15.82 25.85
CA TYR A 95 -5.18 14.54 25.55
C TYR A 95 -5.92 13.75 24.44
N PRO A 96 -7.27 13.64 24.46
CA PRO A 96 -8.01 13.04 23.34
C PRO A 96 -7.81 13.76 22.01
N ILE A 97 -7.66 15.08 22.00
CA ILE A 97 -7.41 15.84 20.77
C ILE A 97 -6.01 15.50 20.24
N LEU A 98 -4.98 15.58 21.09
CA LEU A 98 -3.60 15.28 20.72
C LEU A 98 -3.48 13.86 20.17
N GLU A 99 -4.03 12.87 20.86
CA GLU A 99 -4.03 11.49 20.40
C GLU A 99 -4.69 11.35 19.02
N TRP A 100 -5.83 12.00 18.80
CA TRP A 100 -6.55 11.93 17.54
C TRP A 100 -5.77 12.60 16.38
N LEU A 101 -5.16 13.75 16.63
CA LEU A 101 -4.33 14.46 15.66
C LEU A 101 -3.09 13.63 15.28
N LEU A 102 -2.37 13.13 16.28
CA LEU A 102 -1.11 12.40 16.09
C LEU A 102 -1.31 11.07 15.34
N LYS A 103 -2.46 10.40 15.52
CA LYS A 103 -2.79 9.15 14.80
C LYS A 103 -2.95 9.31 13.30
N ARG A 104 -3.20 10.53 12.79
CA ARG A 104 -3.68 10.77 11.42
C ARG A 104 -3.03 11.97 10.75
N ILE A 105 -1.82 12.34 11.15
CA ILE A 105 -1.13 13.54 10.65
C ILE A 105 -1.15 13.64 9.11
N PRO A 106 -0.80 12.59 8.33
CA PRO A 106 -0.77 12.70 6.86
C PRO A 106 -2.16 13.00 6.26
N ASP A 107 -3.20 12.33 6.75
CA ASP A 107 -4.58 12.55 6.29
C ASP A 107 -5.07 13.95 6.66
N LEU A 108 -4.72 14.41 7.86
CA LEU A 108 -5.09 15.73 8.36
C LEU A 108 -4.34 16.85 7.64
N GLN A 109 -3.08 16.65 7.28
CA GLN A 109 -2.31 17.57 6.43
C GLN A 109 -2.96 17.73 5.06
N LYS A 110 -3.31 16.60 4.41
CA LYS A 110 -4.05 16.61 3.14
C LYS A 110 -5.38 17.35 3.29
N ARG A 111 -6.10 17.10 4.39
CA ARG A 111 -7.39 17.76 4.67
C ARG A 111 -7.23 19.26 4.89
N ALA A 112 -6.26 19.69 5.68
CA ALA A 112 -5.97 21.10 5.93
C ALA A 112 -5.58 21.82 4.62
N HIS A 113 -4.74 21.17 3.80
CA HIS A 113 -4.38 21.67 2.48
C HIS A 113 -5.60 21.86 1.58
N LEU A 114 -6.46 20.84 1.47
CA LEU A 114 -7.69 20.91 0.67
C LEU A 114 -8.68 21.95 1.21
N ALA A 115 -8.78 22.09 2.53
CA ALA A 115 -9.69 23.06 3.14
C ALA A 115 -9.39 24.50 2.72
N ARG A 116 -8.12 24.84 2.45
CA ARG A 116 -7.74 26.16 1.91
C ARG A 116 -8.47 26.51 0.61
N PHE A 117 -8.80 25.50 -0.19
CA PHE A 117 -9.42 25.65 -1.50
C PHE A 117 -10.90 25.27 -1.51
N LEU A 118 -11.34 24.45 -0.56
CA LEU A 118 -12.68 23.86 -0.56
C LEU A 118 -13.63 24.45 0.49
N VAL A 119 -13.13 25.26 1.43
CA VAL A 119 -14.01 26.01 2.34
C VAL A 119 -14.57 27.20 1.57
N LYS A 120 -15.89 27.17 1.33
CA LYS A 120 -16.60 28.23 0.63
C LYS A 120 -16.53 29.54 1.43
N VAL A 121 -16.39 30.64 0.70
CA VAL A 121 -16.56 31.99 1.26
C VAL A 121 -18.04 32.15 1.57
N ASP A 122 -18.36 32.45 2.82
CA ASP A 122 -19.74 32.74 3.23
C ASP A 122 -20.09 34.17 2.82
N VAL A 123 -20.92 34.31 1.78
CA VAL A 123 -21.36 35.61 1.25
C VAL A 123 -22.75 35.90 1.80
N PRO A 124 -22.94 36.99 2.55
CA PRO A 124 -24.26 37.39 3.04
C PRO A 124 -25.29 37.48 1.91
N PRO A 125 -26.55 37.08 2.15
CA PRO A 125 -27.58 37.02 1.11
C PRO A 125 -27.88 38.39 0.49
N GLU A 126 -27.68 39.47 1.25
CA GLU A 126 -27.83 40.85 0.80
C GLU A 126 -26.86 41.19 -0.33
N ILE A 127 -25.59 40.79 -0.18
CA ILE A 127 -24.53 41.00 -1.16
C ILE A 127 -24.66 40.00 -2.32
N MET A 128 -25.04 38.76 -2.01
CA MET A 128 -25.21 37.70 -3.01
C MET A 128 -26.30 38.02 -4.05
N ALA A 129 -27.26 38.89 -3.72
CA ALA A 129 -28.34 39.30 -4.64
C ALA A 129 -27.96 40.44 -5.59
N GLU A 130 -26.81 41.09 -5.39
CA GLU A 130 -26.36 42.21 -6.22
C GLU A 130 -25.60 41.72 -7.46
N ASP A 131 -25.97 42.22 -8.63
CA ASP A 131 -25.20 41.93 -9.86
C ASP A 131 -23.82 42.62 -9.81
N PRO A 132 -22.72 41.96 -10.21
CA PRO A 132 -22.63 40.64 -10.88
C PRO A 132 -22.21 39.49 -9.94
N ILE A 133 -22.48 39.59 -8.64
CA ILE A 133 -21.98 38.66 -7.61
C ILE A 133 -22.51 37.22 -7.79
N PRO A 134 -23.79 36.96 -8.12
CA PRO A 134 -24.27 35.60 -8.39
C PRO A 134 -23.46 34.88 -9.46
N ASP A 135 -23.20 35.55 -10.58
CA ASP A 135 -22.49 34.98 -11.73
C ASP A 135 -21.03 34.69 -11.39
N LEU A 136 -20.37 35.61 -10.67
CA LEU A 136 -18.99 35.41 -10.21
C LEU A 136 -18.89 34.25 -9.22
N TYR A 137 -19.86 34.14 -8.31
CA TYR A 137 -19.90 33.06 -7.34
C TYR A 137 -20.16 31.70 -8.00
N ALA A 138 -20.98 31.64 -9.06
CA ALA A 138 -21.15 30.43 -9.87
C ALA A 138 -19.86 30.00 -10.57
N GLN A 139 -19.12 30.94 -11.18
CA GLN A 139 -17.80 30.65 -11.78
C GLN A 139 -16.77 30.17 -10.74
N TYR A 140 -16.83 30.74 -9.53
CA TYR A 140 -16.02 30.31 -8.40
C TYR A 140 -16.35 28.86 -8.01
N GLU A 141 -17.62 28.50 -7.89
CA GLU A 141 -18.03 27.12 -7.58
C GLU A 141 -17.62 26.13 -8.68
N GLU A 142 -17.76 26.50 -9.95
CA GLU A 142 -17.30 25.69 -11.08
C GLU A 142 -15.78 25.45 -11.01
N SER A 143 -15.00 26.49 -10.72
CA SER A 143 -13.55 26.38 -10.55
C SER A 143 -13.17 25.48 -9.37
N MET A 144 -13.93 25.52 -8.27
CA MET A 144 -13.73 24.62 -7.13
C MET A 144 -14.00 23.16 -7.52
N ASP A 145 -15.01 22.89 -8.35
CA ASP A 145 -15.34 21.54 -8.80
C ASP A 145 -14.29 20.99 -9.77
N GLN A 146 -13.83 21.82 -10.73
CA GLN A 146 -12.71 21.47 -11.60
C GLN A 146 -11.44 21.13 -10.79
N PHE A 147 -11.16 21.90 -9.73
CA PHE A 147 -10.04 21.59 -8.82
C PHE A 147 -10.20 20.23 -8.13
N LYS A 148 -11.41 19.85 -7.68
CA LYS A 148 -11.65 18.54 -7.06
C LYS A 148 -11.36 17.39 -8.04
N ASP A 149 -11.80 17.52 -9.28
CA ASP A 149 -11.63 16.49 -10.30
C ASP A 149 -10.16 16.33 -10.67
N LEU A 150 -9.47 17.43 -10.98
CA LEU A 150 -8.03 17.42 -11.30
C LEU A 150 -7.19 16.90 -10.14
N HIS A 151 -7.49 17.32 -8.91
CA HIS A 151 -6.77 16.84 -7.72
C HIS A 151 -7.01 15.33 -7.51
N LYS A 152 -8.23 14.83 -7.76
CA LYS A 152 -8.55 13.40 -7.65
C LYS A 152 -7.79 12.59 -8.70
N GLU A 153 -7.71 13.07 -9.93
CA GLU A 153 -6.93 12.44 -11.00
C GLU A 153 -5.43 12.42 -10.67
N ALA A 154 -4.87 13.55 -10.24
CA ALA A 154 -3.45 13.66 -9.86
C ALA A 154 -3.08 12.71 -8.71
N GLU A 155 -3.93 12.62 -7.68
CA GLU A 155 -3.74 11.64 -6.60
C GLU A 155 -3.88 10.20 -7.09
N GLY A 156 -4.80 9.93 -8.03
CA GLY A 156 -4.92 8.62 -8.68
C GLY A 156 -3.63 8.22 -9.40
N LEU A 157 -3.06 9.13 -10.19
CA LEU A 157 -1.79 8.91 -10.90
C LEU A 157 -0.61 8.74 -9.95
N LYS A 158 -0.54 9.53 -8.86
CA LYS A 158 0.51 9.40 -7.84
C LYS A 158 0.44 8.04 -7.13
N ASN A 159 -0.76 7.56 -6.85
CA ASN A 159 -0.99 6.26 -6.22
C ASN A 159 -0.92 5.08 -7.19
N ALA A 160 -0.95 5.33 -8.51
CA ALA A 160 -0.84 4.29 -9.54
C ALA A 160 0.51 3.55 -9.53
N GLY A 161 1.48 3.98 -8.71
CA GLY A 161 2.51 3.09 -8.20
C GLY A 161 3.58 2.69 -9.21
N TYR A 162 3.81 3.48 -10.26
CA TYR A 162 5.03 3.30 -11.03
C TYR A 162 6.21 3.65 -10.13
N ASN A 163 6.84 2.64 -9.52
CA ASN A 163 8.07 2.79 -8.79
C ASN A 163 9.22 3.01 -9.77
N THR A 164 9.21 4.18 -10.40
CA THR A 164 10.22 4.63 -11.35
C THR A 164 11.61 4.66 -10.71
N GLY A 165 11.70 4.72 -9.37
CA GLY A 165 12.94 4.59 -8.61
C GLY A 165 13.56 3.19 -8.71
N GLU A 166 12.77 2.14 -8.51
CA GLU A 166 13.23 0.75 -8.67
C GLU A 166 13.63 0.46 -10.11
N ILE A 167 12.82 0.88 -11.08
CA ILE A 167 13.14 0.71 -12.50
C ILE A 167 14.46 1.42 -12.86
N LYS A 168 14.67 2.65 -12.38
CA LYS A 168 15.94 3.37 -12.59
C LYS A 168 17.13 2.64 -11.95
N LYS A 169 16.94 2.10 -10.74
CA LYS A 169 17.98 1.33 -10.05
C LYS A 169 18.33 0.06 -10.81
N ASP A 170 17.33 -0.67 -11.30
CA ASP A 170 17.53 -1.88 -12.09
C ASP A 170 18.23 -1.59 -13.42
N ILE A 171 17.87 -0.50 -14.10
CA ILE A 171 18.57 -0.04 -15.31
C ILE A 171 20.05 0.23 -14.99
N SER A 172 20.33 0.98 -13.92
CA SER A 172 21.72 1.26 -13.52
C SER A 172 22.50 -0.03 -13.22
N ASN A 173 21.90 -0.98 -12.51
CA ASN A 173 22.54 -2.26 -12.21
C ASN A 173 22.84 -3.06 -13.49
N MET A 174 21.89 -3.10 -14.43
CA MET A 174 22.10 -3.77 -15.73
C MET A 174 23.20 -3.10 -16.56
N GLU A 175 23.30 -1.77 -16.50
CA GLU A 175 24.37 -1.01 -17.18
C GLU A 175 25.75 -1.33 -16.57
N ASP A 176 25.85 -1.40 -15.24
CA ASP A 176 27.07 -1.78 -14.54
C ASP A 176 27.49 -3.23 -14.86
N GLU A 177 26.54 -4.16 -14.85
CA GLU A 177 26.78 -5.56 -15.21
C GLU A 177 27.26 -5.70 -16.67
N LYS A 178 26.63 -4.95 -17.59
CA LYS A 178 27.04 -4.90 -18.99
C LYS A 178 28.48 -4.40 -19.11
N GLU A 179 28.85 -3.33 -18.41
CA GLU A 179 30.21 -2.80 -18.46
C GLU A 179 31.24 -3.79 -17.90
N GLN A 180 30.92 -4.45 -16.78
CA GLN A 180 31.76 -5.50 -16.20
C GLN A 180 31.95 -6.69 -17.16
N LEU A 181 30.87 -7.13 -17.83
CA LEU A 181 30.92 -8.19 -18.83
C LEU A 181 31.78 -7.80 -20.02
N ILE A 182 31.64 -6.57 -20.54
CA ILE A 182 32.47 -6.06 -21.65
C ILE A 182 33.95 -6.10 -21.25
N LYS A 183 34.32 -5.54 -20.09
CA LYS A 183 35.71 -5.55 -19.59
C LYS A 183 36.25 -6.98 -19.44
N ARG A 184 35.43 -7.92 -18.97
CA ARG A 184 35.82 -9.33 -18.84
C ARG A 184 36.01 -10.00 -20.20
N VAL A 185 35.11 -9.76 -21.14
CA VAL A 185 35.21 -10.26 -22.52
C VAL A 185 36.46 -9.72 -23.20
N GLU A 186 36.76 -8.43 -23.08
CA GLU A 186 37.97 -7.84 -23.64
C GLU A 186 39.25 -8.47 -23.08
N ARG A 187 39.32 -8.68 -21.76
CA ARG A 187 40.46 -9.35 -21.12
C ARG A 187 40.64 -10.78 -21.63
N LEU A 188 39.55 -11.53 -21.80
CA LEU A 188 39.59 -12.89 -22.32
C LEU A 188 39.96 -12.91 -23.81
N LYS A 189 39.40 -12.00 -24.60
CA LYS A 189 39.69 -11.86 -26.03
C LYS A 189 41.18 -11.61 -26.26
N ARG A 190 41.80 -10.68 -25.52
CA ARG A 190 43.25 -10.42 -25.59
C ARG A 190 44.09 -11.68 -25.30
N LYS A 191 43.68 -12.48 -24.32
CA LYS A 191 44.38 -13.75 -24.00
C LYS A 191 44.24 -14.78 -25.12
N VAL A 192 43.05 -14.92 -25.70
CA VAL A 192 42.79 -15.89 -26.78
C VAL A 192 43.46 -15.48 -28.08
N GLU A 193 43.45 -14.19 -28.43
CA GLU A 193 44.10 -13.69 -29.66
C GLU A 193 45.62 -13.85 -29.64
N SER A 194 46.24 -13.94 -28.46
CA SER A 194 47.67 -14.20 -28.32
C SER A 194 48.09 -15.62 -28.74
N HIS A 195 47.14 -16.55 -28.92
CA HIS A 195 47.42 -17.91 -29.33
C HIS A 195 47.49 -18.07 -30.86
N PRO A 196 48.42 -18.88 -31.39
CA PRO A 196 48.41 -19.26 -32.81
C PRO A 196 47.10 -19.94 -33.20
N ASN A 197 46.60 -19.67 -34.42
CA ASN A 197 45.34 -20.23 -34.93
C ASN A 197 44.08 -19.91 -34.09
N SER A 198 44.11 -18.85 -33.27
CA SER A 198 43.02 -18.49 -32.35
C SER A 198 41.66 -18.33 -33.02
N THR A 199 41.60 -17.75 -34.23
CA THR A 199 40.36 -17.55 -34.98
C THR A 199 39.70 -18.87 -35.36
N THR A 200 40.48 -19.82 -35.88
CA THR A 200 39.99 -21.14 -36.28
C THR A 200 39.50 -21.92 -35.06
N MET A 201 40.25 -21.86 -33.96
CA MET A 201 39.89 -22.54 -32.71
C MET A 201 38.63 -21.94 -32.06
N MET A 202 38.46 -20.61 -32.12
CA MET A 202 37.23 -19.94 -31.67
C MET A 202 36.01 -20.36 -32.48
N ASN A 203 36.13 -20.50 -33.80
CA ASN A 203 35.03 -20.94 -34.65
C ASN A 203 34.60 -22.38 -34.33
N VAL A 204 35.56 -23.28 -34.13
CA VAL A 204 35.27 -24.67 -33.71
C VAL A 204 34.61 -24.68 -32.32
N ALA A 205 35.13 -23.92 -31.36
CA ALA A 205 34.55 -23.82 -30.02
C ALA A 205 33.12 -23.24 -30.02
N ARG A 206 32.85 -22.24 -30.87
CA ARG A 206 31.50 -21.68 -31.07
C ARG A 206 30.55 -22.74 -31.61
N ASN A 207 30.95 -23.49 -32.64
CA ASN A 207 30.12 -24.55 -33.21
C ASN A 207 29.84 -25.66 -32.20
N LEU A 208 30.86 -26.11 -31.45
CA LEU A 208 30.68 -27.10 -30.38
C LEU A 208 29.70 -26.61 -29.30
N ARG A 209 29.78 -25.33 -28.91
CA ARG A 209 28.83 -24.73 -27.96
C ARG A 209 27.40 -24.75 -28.50
N LEU A 210 27.19 -24.35 -29.76
CA LEU A 210 25.87 -24.35 -30.38
C LEU A 210 25.27 -25.75 -30.45
N GLU A 211 26.07 -26.76 -30.79
CA GLU A 211 25.61 -28.15 -30.82
C GLU A 211 25.28 -28.67 -29.42
N ARG A 212 26.05 -28.32 -28.39
CA ARG A 212 25.72 -28.64 -26.99
C ARG A 212 24.44 -27.95 -26.51
N ASP A 213 24.22 -26.69 -26.87
CA ASP A 213 22.99 -25.97 -26.54
C ASP A 213 21.77 -26.62 -27.22
N ARG A 214 21.93 -27.10 -28.47
CA ARG A 214 20.91 -27.88 -29.18
C ARG A 214 20.65 -29.24 -28.53
N GLU A 215 21.71 -29.98 -28.20
CA GLU A 215 21.63 -31.26 -27.52
C GLU A 215 20.86 -31.13 -26.19
N LYS A 216 21.17 -30.10 -25.40
CA LYS A 216 20.48 -29.83 -24.13
C LYS A 216 18.99 -29.55 -24.34
N LYS A 217 18.63 -28.69 -25.30
CA LYS A 217 17.21 -28.41 -25.62
C LYS A 217 16.46 -29.66 -26.07
N LEU A 218 17.08 -30.48 -26.91
CA LEU A 218 16.49 -31.75 -27.36
C LEU A 218 16.33 -32.73 -26.20
N ALA A 219 17.27 -32.77 -25.25
CA ALA A 219 17.17 -33.60 -24.06
C ALA A 219 16.02 -33.14 -23.14
N GLU A 220 15.87 -31.84 -22.93
CA GLU A 220 14.75 -31.24 -22.17
C GLU A 220 13.41 -31.58 -22.83
N GLN A 221 13.28 -31.35 -24.15
CA GLN A 221 12.07 -31.69 -24.91
C GLN A 221 11.73 -33.18 -24.86
N ARG A 222 12.73 -34.06 -24.99
CA ARG A 222 12.53 -35.51 -24.90
C ARG A 222 12.02 -35.90 -23.51
N GLN A 223 12.56 -35.29 -22.45
CA GLN A 223 12.11 -35.55 -21.09
C GLN A 223 10.66 -35.08 -20.91
N GLU A 224 10.32 -33.87 -21.34
CA GLU A 224 8.95 -33.34 -21.30
C GLU A 224 7.98 -34.25 -22.07
N GLN A 225 8.30 -34.64 -23.30
CA GLN A 225 7.48 -35.55 -24.09
C GLN A 225 7.31 -36.92 -23.42
N SER A 226 8.38 -37.46 -22.83
CA SER A 226 8.30 -38.72 -22.09
C SER A 226 7.35 -38.61 -20.89
N THR A 227 7.41 -37.50 -20.13
CA THR A 227 6.48 -37.27 -19.02
C THR A 227 5.04 -37.09 -19.48
N LEU A 228 4.81 -36.43 -20.63
CA LEU A 228 3.48 -36.27 -21.22
C LEU A 228 2.91 -37.62 -21.67
N ILE A 229 3.71 -38.45 -22.33
CA ILE A 229 3.29 -39.80 -22.74
C ILE A 229 2.89 -40.63 -21.51
N GLN A 230 3.71 -40.62 -20.45
CA GLN A 230 3.39 -41.34 -19.22
C GLN A 230 2.09 -40.84 -18.57
N HIS A 231 1.85 -39.52 -18.59
CA HIS A 231 0.62 -38.93 -18.07
C HIS A 231 -0.60 -39.37 -18.89
N GLU A 232 -0.53 -39.30 -20.22
CA GLU A 232 -1.63 -39.72 -21.09
C GLU A 232 -1.87 -41.24 -21.01
N ASP A 233 -0.83 -42.07 -20.92
CA ASP A 233 -0.97 -43.52 -20.71
C ASP A 233 -1.71 -43.82 -19.40
N GLN A 234 -1.39 -43.11 -18.31
CA GLN A 234 -2.13 -43.24 -17.06
C GLN A 234 -3.59 -42.82 -17.20
N ARG A 235 -3.86 -41.75 -17.95
CA ARG A 235 -5.22 -41.27 -18.21
C ARG A 235 -6.02 -42.27 -19.04
N ILE A 236 -5.42 -42.84 -20.08
CA ILE A 236 -6.04 -43.89 -20.90
C ILE A 236 -6.39 -45.10 -20.02
N ARG A 237 -5.48 -45.55 -19.16
CA ARG A 237 -5.76 -46.67 -18.24
C ARG A 237 -6.93 -46.37 -17.30
N ARG A 238 -7.01 -45.15 -16.75
CA ARG A 238 -8.15 -44.73 -15.90
C ARG A 238 -9.47 -44.75 -16.68
N LEU A 239 -9.48 -44.17 -17.88
CA LEU A 239 -10.67 -44.13 -18.73
C LEU A 239 -11.11 -45.53 -19.19
N GLN A 240 -10.15 -46.42 -19.49
CA GLN A 240 -10.43 -47.82 -19.82
C GLN A 240 -11.03 -48.56 -18.63
N SER A 241 -10.54 -48.32 -17.40
CA SER A 241 -11.15 -48.86 -16.18
C SER A 241 -12.60 -48.38 -16.04
N GLN A 242 -12.82 -47.05 -16.11
CA GLN A 242 -14.16 -46.46 -16.02
C GLN A 242 -15.12 -47.00 -17.08
N LEU A 243 -14.63 -47.22 -18.31
CA LEU A 243 -15.43 -47.78 -19.40
C LEU A 243 -15.78 -49.26 -19.14
N ASN A 244 -14.85 -50.04 -18.60
CA ASN A 244 -15.12 -51.42 -18.19
C ASN A 244 -16.11 -51.47 -17.02
N ASP A 245 -15.96 -50.59 -16.03
CA ASP A 245 -16.85 -50.50 -14.87
C ASP A 245 -18.28 -50.13 -15.30
N THR A 246 -18.43 -49.13 -16.19
CA THR A 246 -19.73 -48.75 -16.76
C THR A 246 -20.33 -49.84 -17.63
N ARG A 247 -19.54 -50.58 -18.41
CA ARG A 247 -20.03 -51.75 -19.16
C ARG A 247 -20.51 -52.88 -18.24
N GLN A 248 -19.76 -53.20 -17.18
CA GLN A 248 -20.17 -54.21 -16.20
C GLN A 248 -21.44 -53.79 -15.46
N ALA A 249 -21.52 -52.52 -15.07
CA ALA A 249 -22.71 -51.95 -14.43
C ALA A 249 -23.94 -52.01 -15.36
N ALA A 250 -23.77 -51.72 -16.65
CA ALA A 250 -24.83 -51.82 -17.66
C ALA A 250 -25.31 -53.27 -17.91
N VAL A 251 -24.42 -54.28 -17.79
CA VAL A 251 -24.78 -55.71 -17.90
C VAL A 251 -25.50 -56.22 -16.65
N GLY A 252 -25.34 -55.55 -15.50
CA GLY A 252 -25.95 -55.88 -14.21
C GLY A 252 -27.02 -54.91 -13.74
N ALA A 253 -27.71 -54.20 -14.64
CA ALA A 253 -28.59 -53.07 -14.33
C ALA A 253 -29.63 -53.38 -13.22
N ASN A 254 -29.30 -52.95 -11.99
CA ASN A 254 -30.23 -52.73 -10.90
C ASN A 254 -29.94 -51.31 -10.35
N PRO A 255 -30.82 -50.32 -10.55
CA PRO A 255 -30.52 -48.89 -10.34
C PRO A 255 -30.03 -48.50 -8.95
N GLU A 256 -30.39 -49.26 -7.90
CA GLU A 256 -29.95 -49.00 -6.52
C GLU A 256 -28.48 -49.37 -6.25
N GLY A 257 -27.95 -50.38 -6.94
CA GLY A 257 -26.56 -50.83 -6.77
C GLY A 257 -25.54 -49.87 -7.38
N GLU A 258 -25.87 -49.29 -8.53
CA GLU A 258 -25.04 -48.26 -9.18
C GLU A 258 -24.91 -47.02 -8.30
N PHE A 259 -26.01 -46.54 -7.71
CA PHE A 259 -26.01 -45.31 -6.91
C PHE A 259 -25.14 -45.43 -5.63
N LEU A 260 -25.10 -46.62 -5.02
CA LEU A 260 -24.26 -46.90 -3.85
C LEU A 260 -22.76 -46.99 -4.20
N SER A 261 -22.43 -47.61 -5.34
CA SER A 261 -21.04 -47.72 -5.82
C SER A 261 -20.45 -46.35 -6.20
N TYR A 262 -21.22 -45.51 -6.90
CA TYR A 262 -20.82 -44.13 -7.22
C TYR A 262 -20.64 -43.27 -5.96
N ARG A 263 -21.54 -43.39 -4.95
CA ARG A 263 -21.36 -42.70 -3.67
C ARG A 263 -20.10 -43.13 -2.93
N GLN A 264 -19.80 -44.43 -2.87
CA GLN A 264 -18.58 -44.91 -2.20
C GLN A 264 -17.31 -44.46 -2.91
N SER A 265 -17.31 -44.47 -4.25
CA SER A 265 -16.16 -44.01 -5.04
C SER A 265 -15.90 -42.51 -4.87
N ASN A 266 -16.96 -41.68 -4.85
CA ASN A 266 -16.83 -40.24 -4.60
C ASN A 266 -16.36 -39.93 -3.18
N ILE A 267 -16.85 -40.66 -2.17
CA ILE A 267 -16.38 -40.52 -0.78
C ILE A 267 -14.87 -40.84 -0.69
N LEU A 268 -14.38 -41.86 -1.40
CA LEU A 268 -12.95 -42.21 -1.41
C LEU A 268 -12.08 -41.16 -2.13
N ILE A 269 -12.59 -40.53 -3.19
CA ILE A 269 -11.89 -39.45 -3.90
C ILE A 269 -11.82 -38.20 -3.00
N GLU A 270 -12.93 -37.79 -2.40
CA GLU A 270 -12.98 -36.65 -1.46
C GLU A 270 -12.07 -36.87 -0.25
N PHE A 271 -11.98 -38.10 0.26
CA PHE A 271 -11.08 -38.43 1.37
C PHE A 271 -9.61 -38.29 0.98
N ASN A 272 -9.24 -38.72 -0.23
CA ASN A 272 -7.85 -38.66 -0.72
C ASN A 272 -7.42 -37.21 -1.06
N ASP A 273 -8.32 -36.39 -1.61
CA ASP A 273 -8.06 -34.97 -1.87
C ASP A 273 -7.94 -34.17 -0.56
N SER A 274 -8.75 -34.49 0.45
CA SER A 274 -8.64 -33.91 1.79
C SER A 274 -7.33 -34.31 2.50
N PHE A 275 -6.86 -35.54 2.29
CA PHE A 275 -5.57 -36.02 2.81
C PHE A 275 -4.37 -35.34 2.12
N ARG A 276 -4.44 -35.09 0.81
CA ARG A 276 -3.39 -34.37 0.07
C ARG A 276 -3.33 -32.89 0.44
N SER A 277 -4.47 -32.24 0.63
CA SER A 277 -4.58 -30.86 1.09
C SER A 277 -3.92 -30.66 2.46
N THR A 278 -4.22 -31.55 3.41
CA THR A 278 -3.70 -31.48 4.79
C THR A 278 -2.21 -31.81 4.92
N PHE A 279 -1.65 -32.65 4.03
CA PHE A 279 -0.21 -32.90 3.98
C PHE A 279 0.59 -31.80 3.27
N SER A 280 -0.01 -31.05 2.34
CA SER A 280 0.66 -29.92 1.68
C SER A 280 0.80 -28.66 2.56
N HIS A 281 0.06 -28.59 3.67
CA HIS A 281 0.10 -27.48 4.62
C HIS A 281 0.98 -27.73 5.87
N ASN A 282 1.62 -28.91 5.97
CA ASN A 282 2.50 -29.26 7.11
C ASN A 282 3.97 -29.50 6.72
N LEU A 283 4.41 -28.93 5.59
CA LEU A 283 5.81 -28.77 5.18
C LEU A 283 6.03 -27.31 4.74
#